data_AF-A0AAU9NS32-F1
#
_entry.id   AF-A0AAU9NS32-F1
#
_cell.length_a   1.000
_cell.length_b   1.000
_cell.length_c   1.000
_cell.angle_alpha   90.00
_cell.angle_beta   90.00
_cell.angle_gamma   90.00
#
_symmetry.space_group_name_H-M   'P 1'
#
loop_
_entity.id
_entity.type
_entity.pdbx_description
1 polymer ?
#
loop_
_entity_poly.entity_id
_entity_poly.type
_entity_poly.pdbx_seq_one_letter_code
_entity_poly.pdbx_strand_id
1 'polypeptide(L)'
;MAEIIVSAVITVLCEKLISGDLMKFARSEGIDSKLNKWKKNLRLIQAVLGDASQKQIKEKIVQLWVNVLQDLAYDIDDVLDDLATEALRRKLNQEAHSSTTTS
;
A
#
# COMPACT_ATOMS: atom_id res chain seq x y z
N MET A 1 16.32 -13.01 -8.32
CA MET A 1 15.14 -12.70 -9.17
C MET A 1 13.92 -12.33 -8.33
N ALA A 2 13.57 -13.10 -7.30
CA ALA A 2 12.43 -12.81 -6.42
C ALA A 2 12.54 -11.45 -5.69
N GLU A 3 13.74 -11.04 -5.29
CA GLU A 3 13.99 -9.72 -4.67
C GLU A 3 13.60 -8.53 -5.57
N ILE A 4 13.79 -8.66 -6.89
CA ILE A 4 13.44 -7.61 -7.87
C ILE A 4 11.91 -7.49 -7.96
N ILE A 5 11.21 -8.63 -7.98
CA ILE A 5 9.75 -8.69 -8.03
C ILE A 5 9.17 -8.05 -6.77
N VAL A 6 9.68 -8.42 -5.59
CA VAL A 6 9.21 -7.86 -4.32
C VAL A 6 9.50 -6.35 -4.22
N SER A 7 10.67 -5.90 -4.64
CA SER A 7 11.00 -4.46 -4.69
C SER A 7 10.06 -3.67 -5.60
N ALA A 8 9.69 -4.23 -6.75
CA ALA A 8 8.72 -3.62 -7.66
C ALA A 8 7.32 -3.52 -7.02
N VAL A 9 6.86 -4.58 -6.35
CA VAL A 9 5.55 -4.58 -5.65
C VAL A 9 5.54 -3.54 -4.53
N ILE A 10 6.59 -3.48 -3.70
CA ILE A 10 6.69 -2.46 -2.63
C ILE A 10 6.64 -1.03 -3.20
N THR A 11 7.24 -0.82 -4.37
CA THR A 11 7.22 0.48 -5.06
C THR A 11 5.80 0.85 -5.46
N VAL A 12 5.06 -0.07 -6.09
CA VAL A 12 3.66 0.12 -6.47
C VAL A 12 2.78 0.41 -5.24
N LEU A 13 2.96 -0.33 -4.15
CA LEU A 13 2.23 -0.07 -2.89
C LEU A 13 2.54 1.31 -2.33
N CYS A 14 3.82 1.73 -2.36
CA CYS A 14 4.21 3.08 -1.94
C CYS A 14 3.55 4.18 -2.79
N GLU A 15 3.35 3.93 -4.09
CA GLU A 15 2.64 4.83 -5.00
C GLU A 15 1.13 4.88 -4.72
N LYS A 16 0.50 3.73 -4.47
CA LYS A 16 -0.91 3.67 -4.04
C LYS A 16 -1.13 4.43 -2.73
N LEU A 17 -0.21 4.30 -1.77
CA LEU A 17 -0.27 5.01 -0.47
C LEU A 17 -0.14 6.54 -0.57
N ILE A 18 0.42 7.07 -1.66
CA ILE A 18 0.48 8.52 -1.92
C ILE A 18 -0.60 9.01 -2.90
N SER A 19 -1.49 8.11 -3.35
CA SER A 19 -2.62 8.47 -4.21
C SER A 19 -3.41 9.61 -3.57
N GLY A 20 -3.66 10.66 -4.36
CA GLY A 20 -4.34 11.85 -3.89
C GLY A 20 -5.72 11.56 -3.31
N ASP A 21 -6.46 10.62 -3.92
CA ASP A 21 -7.80 10.26 -3.47
C ASP A 21 -7.75 9.41 -2.19
N LEU A 22 -6.79 8.50 -2.09
CA LEU A 22 -6.58 7.69 -0.88
C LEU A 22 -6.14 8.56 0.31
N MET A 23 -5.24 9.52 0.10
CA MET A 23 -4.77 10.42 1.15
C MET A 23 -5.85 11.40 1.62
N LYS A 24 -6.74 11.84 0.71
CA LYS A 24 -7.91 12.65 1.09
C LYS A 24 -8.87 11.84 1.95
N PHE A 25 -9.18 10.61 1.55
CA PHE A 25 -10.02 9.69 2.31
C PHE A 25 -9.40 9.32 3.67
N ALA A 26 -8.10 8.99 3.69
CA ALA A 26 -7.40 8.65 4.91
C ALA A 26 -7.38 9.80 5.91
N ARG A 27 -7.32 11.05 5.43
CA ARG A 27 -7.42 12.24 6.27
C ARG A 27 -8.84 12.46 6.81
N SER A 28 -9.88 12.20 6.03
CA SER A 28 -11.26 12.29 6.51
C SER A 28 -11.59 11.23 7.55
N GLU A 29 -11.01 10.03 7.43
CA GLU A 29 -11.20 8.95 8.40
C GLU A 29 -10.18 8.97 9.57
N GLY A 30 -9.21 9.90 9.58
CA GLY A 30 -8.19 10.01 10.64
C GLY A 30 -7.16 8.88 10.65
N ILE A 31 -7.01 8.14 9.55
CA ILE A 31 -6.07 7.01 9.41
C ILE A 31 -4.79 7.38 8.63
N ASP A 32 -4.63 8.64 8.24
CA ASP A 32 -3.48 9.17 7.50
C ASP A 32 -2.13 8.91 8.20
N SER A 33 -2.11 8.99 9.54
CA SER A 33 -0.94 8.66 10.36
C SER A 33 -0.53 7.19 10.22
N LYS A 34 -1.51 6.28 10.15
CA LYS A 34 -1.30 4.83 9.98
C LYS A 34 -0.79 4.54 8.57
N LEU A 35 -1.36 5.19 7.56
CA LEU A 35 -0.94 5.07 6.17
C LEU A 35 0.51 5.56 5.96
N ASN A 36 0.87 6.68 6.59
CA ASN A 36 2.25 7.17 6.61
C ASN A 36 3.22 6.22 7.32
N LYS A 37 2.79 5.56 8.39
CA LYS A 37 3.59 4.52 9.07
C LYS A 37 3.83 3.32 8.15
N TRP A 38 2.82 2.89 7.42
CA TRP A 38 2.93 1.78 6.47
C TRP A 38 3.92 2.10 5.35
N LYS A 39 3.85 3.30 4.77
CA LYS A 39 4.83 3.79 3.79
C LYS A 39 6.27 3.74 4.32
N LYS A 40 6.50 4.19 5.56
CA LYS A 40 7.84 4.14 6.18
C LYS A 40 8.34 2.71 6.34
N ASN A 41 7.47 1.81 6.81
CA ASN A 41 7.83 0.40 7.00
C ASN A 41 8.15 -0.28 5.66
N LEU A 42 7.33 -0.06 4.62
CA LEU A 42 7.56 -0.59 3.27
C LEU A 42 8.90 -0.12 2.69
N ARG A 43 9.25 1.16 2.85
CA ARG A 43 10.58 1.67 2.45
C ARG A 43 11.73 1.05 3.22
N LEU A 44 11.57 0.83 4.53
CA LEU A 44 12.60 0.17 5.35
C LEU A 44 12.85 -1.24 4.85
N ILE A 45 11.77 -1.97 4.55
CA ILE A 45 11.84 -3.32 4.00
C ILE A 45 12.52 -3.33 2.63
N GLN A 46 12.21 -2.39 1.75
CA GLN A 46 12.88 -2.24 0.46
C GLN A 46 14.40 -2.00 0.62
N ALA A 47 14.80 -1.19 1.60
CA ALA A 47 16.21 -0.97 1.91
C ALA A 47 16.90 -2.23 2.44
N VAL A 48 16.25 -2.99 3.32
CA VAL A 48 16.77 -4.27 3.84
C VAL A 48 16.91 -5.31 2.72
N LEU A 49 15.97 -5.37 1.79
CA LEU A 49 16.08 -6.23 0.59
C LEU A 49 17.28 -5.83 -0.28
N GLY A 50 17.47 -4.52 -0.51
CA GLY A 50 18.62 -4.00 -1.24
C GLY A 50 19.96 -4.38 -0.59
N ASP A 51 20.09 -4.17 0.72
CA ASP A 51 21.29 -4.52 1.48
C ASP A 51 21.54 -6.04 1.55
N ALA A 52 20.48 -6.85 1.67
CA ALA A 52 20.56 -8.31 1.68
C ALA A 52 21.09 -8.88 0.36
N SER A 53 20.64 -8.32 -0.77
CA SER A 53 21.11 -8.68 -2.12
C SER A 53 22.60 -8.38 -2.31
N GLN A 54 23.09 -7.26 -1.75
CA GLN A 54 24.49 -6.86 -1.85
C GLN A 54 25.42 -7.67 -0.94
N LYS A 55 24.91 -8.24 0.15
CA LYS A 55 25.72 -8.88 1.21
C LYS A 55 25.83 -10.41 1.15
N GLN A 56 25.37 -11.08 0.09
CA GLN A 56 25.49 -12.55 -0.02
C GLN A 56 24.98 -13.29 1.24
N ILE A 57 23.86 -12.81 1.80
CA ILE A 57 23.24 -13.47 2.96
C ILE A 57 22.66 -14.81 2.48
N LYS A 58 22.90 -15.89 3.24
CA LYS A 58 22.49 -17.28 2.94
C LYS A 58 21.12 -17.34 2.26
N GLU A 59 21.10 -17.78 0.99
CA GLU A 59 19.92 -17.74 0.11
C GLU A 59 18.63 -18.24 0.78
N LYS A 60 18.70 -19.29 1.62
CA LYS A 60 17.51 -19.85 2.28
C LYS A 60 16.78 -18.88 3.22
N ILE A 61 17.51 -18.05 3.98
CA ILE A 61 16.88 -17.11 4.92
C ILE A 61 16.26 -15.95 4.14
N VAL A 62 16.97 -15.48 3.11
CA VAL A 62 16.50 -14.42 2.22
C VAL A 62 15.26 -14.87 1.45
N GLN A 63 15.25 -16.10 0.93
CA GLN A 63 14.13 -16.66 0.19
C GLN A 63 12.88 -16.82 1.06
N LEU A 64 13.03 -17.22 2.32
CA LEU A 64 11.92 -17.27 3.28
C LEU A 64 11.37 -15.87 3.58
N TRP A 65 12.25 -14.91 3.81
CA TRP A 65 11.86 -13.51 4.06
C TRP A 65 11.15 -12.89 2.86
N VAL A 66 11.65 -13.13 1.64
CA VAL A 66 11.06 -12.67 0.40
C VAL A 66 9.65 -13.23 0.21
N ASN A 67 9.44 -14.53 0.47
CA ASN A 67 8.08 -15.12 0.39
C ASN A 67 7.12 -14.49 1.39
N VAL A 68 7.53 -14.37 2.66
CA VAL A 68 6.69 -13.72 3.70
C VAL A 68 6.37 -12.28 3.32
N LEU A 69 7.32 -11.59 2.71
CA LEU A 69 7.13 -10.20 2.32
C LEU A 69 6.20 -10.04 1.12
N GLN A 70 6.25 -11.00 0.20
CA GLN A 70 5.37 -11.04 -0.94
C GLN A 70 3.93 -11.30 -0.50
N ASP A 71 3.71 -12.25 0.43
CA ASP A 71 2.40 -12.49 1.04
C ASP A 71 1.88 -11.22 1.74
N LEU A 72 2.71 -10.57 2.55
CA LEU A 72 2.34 -9.32 3.21
C LEU A 72 2.01 -8.20 2.21
N ALA A 73 2.70 -8.16 1.06
CA ALA A 73 2.42 -7.17 0.04
C ALA A 73 1.04 -7.37 -0.61
N TYR A 74 0.63 -8.63 -0.84
CA TYR A 74 -0.73 -8.94 -1.30
C TYR A 74 -1.78 -8.54 -0.26
N ASP A 75 -1.57 -8.86 1.02
CA ASP A 75 -2.49 -8.45 2.10
C ASP A 75 -2.67 -6.92 2.16
N ILE A 76 -1.60 -6.16 1.95
CA ILE A 76 -1.65 -4.69 1.92
C ILE A 76 -2.38 -4.22 0.66
N ASP A 77 -2.15 -4.84 -0.50
CA ASP A 77 -2.78 -4.45 -1.77
C ASP A 77 -4.30 -4.62 -1.69
N ASP A 78 -4.78 -5.75 -1.19
CA ASP A 78 -6.21 -6.04 -1.00
C ASP A 78 -6.88 -4.99 -0.10
N VAL A 79 -6.24 -4.65 1.04
CA VAL A 79 -6.77 -3.62 1.95
C VAL A 79 -6.79 -2.23 1.31
N LEU A 80 -5.80 -1.91 0.47
CA LEU A 80 -5.77 -0.63 -0.24
C LEU A 80 -6.84 -0.54 -1.33
N ASP A 81 -7.14 -1.65 -2.00
CA ASP A 81 -8.21 -1.72 -2.99
C ASP A 81 -9.58 -1.57 -2.34
N ASP A 82 -9.84 -2.27 -1.23
CA ASP A 82 -11.07 -2.09 -0.45
C ASP A 82 -11.25 -0.64 0.00
N LEU A 83 -10.16 0.00 0.46
CA LEU A 83 -10.17 1.39 0.89
C LEU A 83 -10.47 2.34 -0.28
N ALA A 84 -9.88 2.09 -1.45
CA ALA A 84 -10.12 2.88 -2.66
C ALA A 84 -11.56 2.71 -3.18
N THR A 85 -12.09 1.48 -3.17
CA THR A 85 -13.48 1.19 -3.54
C THR A 85 -14.45 1.89 -2.61
N GLU A 86 -14.20 1.86 -1.29
CA GLU A 86 -15.05 2.56 -0.32
C GLU A 86 -14.98 4.09 -0.49
N ALA A 87 -13.79 4.64 -0.73
CA ALA A 87 -13.62 6.06 -1.03
C ALA A 87 -14.43 6.48 -2.26
N LEU A 88 -14.39 5.68 -3.33
CA LEU A 88 -15.17 5.92 -4.55
C LEU A 88 -16.67 5.81 -4.29
N ARG A 89 -17.12 4.78 -3.56
CA ARG A 89 -18.53 4.57 -3.20
C ARG A 89 -19.10 5.76 -2.43
N ARG A 90 -18.37 6.26 -1.43
CA ARG A 90 -18.81 7.42 -0.64
C ARG A 90 -18.87 8.70 -1.48
N LYS A 91 -17.93 8.90 -2.40
CA LYS A 91 -17.95 10.05 -3.34
C LYS A 91 -19.21 10.02 -4.22
N LEU A 92 -19.54 8.86 -4.81
CA LEU A 92 -20.74 8.69 -5.63
C LEU A 92 -22.04 8.91 -4.83
N ASN A 93 -22.11 8.42 -3.59
CA ASN A 93 -23.27 8.65 -2.73
C ASN A 93 -23.43 10.14 -2.36
N GLN A 94 -22.33 10.86 -2.12
CA GLN A 94 -22.37 12.31 -1.88
C GLN A 94 -22.86 13.08 -3.11
N GLU A 95 -22.44 12.69 -4.31
CA GLU A 95 -22.91 13.30 -5.56
C GLU A 95 -24.41 13.02 -5.80
N ALA A 96 -24.90 11.81 -5.54
CA ALA A 96 -26.31 11.46 -5.70
C ALA A 96 -27.26 12.25 -4.78
N HIS A 97 -26.86 12.53 -3.54
CA HIS A 97 -27.66 13.32 -2.59
C HIS A 97 -27.68 14.82 -2.88
N SER A 98 -26.77 15.33 -3.72
CA SER A 98 -26.78 16.73 -4.15
C SER A 98 -27.81 17.01 -5.25
N SER A 99 -28.24 15.98 -6.00
CA SER A 99 -29.21 16.12 -7.10
C SER A 99 -30.67 16.05 -6.68
N THR A 100 -30.99 15.57 -5.47
CA THR A 100 -32.39 15.39 -5.00
C THR A 100 -32.98 16.57 -4.23
N THR A 101 -32.21 17.64 -3.96
CA THR A 101 -32.67 18.78 -3.14
C THR A 101 -33.10 20.01 -3.95
N THR A 102 -33.13 19.93 -5.29
CA THR A 102 -33.69 20.99 -6.14
C THR A 102 -34.93 20.47 -6.86
N SER A 103 -36.08 20.52 -6.20
CA SER A 103 -37.41 20.62 -6.79
C SER A 103 -38.34 21.32 -5.81
#